data_AF-D2J705-F1
#
_entry.id   AF-D2J705-F1
#
_cell.length_a   1.000
_cell.length_b   1.000
_cell.length_c   1.000
_cell.angle_alpha   90.00
_cell.angle_beta   90.00
_cell.angle_gamma   90.00
#
_symmetry.space_group_name_H-M   'P 1'
#
loop_
_entity.id
_entity.type
_entity.pdbx_description
1 polymer ?
#
loop_
_entity_poly.entity_id
_entity_poly.type
_entity_poly.pdbx_seq_one_letter_code
_entity_poly.pdbx_strand_id
1 'polypeptide(L)'
;MDNKKEAISMLEKIKVSYLQSDNNNKINGDEEIPNNPLETVLFEILNIEIAIPTLQHIESILGESDVSFCGFLKSDQKGSVKLLFSNPSMELESNLGNETMAEQVAKTYINEEKEPKLALT
;
A
#
# COMPACT_ATOMS: atom_id res chain seq x y z
N MET A 1 -1.49 -5.79 -19.82
CA MET A 1 -0.83 -5.90 -18.52
C MET A 1 -1.89 -6.48 -17.64
N ASP A 2 -1.75 -7.76 -17.34
CA ASP A 2 -2.92 -8.56 -16.99
C ASP A 2 -2.76 -9.23 -15.62
N ASN A 3 -1.61 -9.04 -14.97
CA ASN A 3 -1.33 -9.61 -13.65
C ASN A 3 -0.32 -8.78 -12.82
N LYS A 4 -0.23 -9.06 -11.52
CA LYS A 4 0.68 -8.34 -10.60
C LYS A 4 2.16 -8.42 -10.97
N LYS A 5 2.65 -9.51 -11.58
CA LYS A 5 4.07 -9.62 -11.95
C LYS A 5 4.42 -8.64 -13.05
N GLU A 6 3.54 -8.49 -14.04
CA GLU A 6 3.68 -7.50 -15.10
C GLU A 6 3.55 -6.07 -14.56
N ALA A 7 2.60 -5.84 -13.64
CA ALA A 7 2.45 -4.55 -12.98
C ALA A 7 3.70 -4.13 -12.20
N ILE A 8 4.27 -5.02 -11.38
CA ILE A 8 5.51 -4.77 -10.66
C ILE A 8 6.66 -4.50 -11.64
N SER A 9 6.83 -5.34 -12.68
CA SER A 9 7.88 -5.13 -13.67
C SER A 9 7.74 -3.81 -14.44
N MET A 10 6.52 -3.33 -14.64
CA MET A 10 6.27 -2.03 -15.25
C MET A 10 6.57 -0.88 -14.28
N LEU A 11 6.18 -1.01 -13.01
CA LEU A 11 6.51 -0.04 -11.95
C LEU A 11 8.04 0.13 -11.79
N GLU A 12 8.80 -0.94 -11.94
CA GLU A 12 10.27 -0.90 -11.95
C GLU A 12 10.84 -0.02 -13.07
N LYS A 13 10.19 -0.02 -14.25
CA LYS A 13 10.65 0.66 -15.47
C LYS A 13 10.25 2.13 -15.55
N ILE A 14 9.16 2.51 -14.88
CA ILE A 14 8.69 3.90 -14.87
C ILE A 14 9.32 4.72 -13.74
N LYS A 15 9.31 6.05 -13.87
CA LYS A 15 9.86 7.00 -12.89
C LYS A 15 8.87 7.33 -11.76
N VAL A 16 7.95 6.42 -11.47
CA VAL A 16 6.93 6.59 -10.42
C VAL A 16 7.41 5.87 -9.18
N SER A 17 7.50 6.61 -8.07
CA SER A 17 7.93 6.08 -6.77
C SER A 17 6.77 5.69 -5.86
N TYR A 18 5.57 6.20 -6.13
CA TYR A 18 4.39 6.02 -5.29
C TYR A 18 3.12 5.98 -6.17
N LEU A 19 2.25 5.01 -5.91
CA LEU A 19 0.95 4.82 -6.54
C LEU A 19 -0.15 4.82 -5.46
N GLN A 20 -1.18 5.64 -5.62
CA GLN A 20 -2.37 5.66 -4.76
C GLN A 20 -3.64 5.67 -5.61
N SER A 21 -4.80 5.38 -5.00
CA SER A 21 -6.10 5.35 -5.70
C SER A 21 -6.41 6.69 -6.36
N ASP A 22 -6.01 7.77 -5.70
CA ASP A 22 -6.17 9.14 -6.14
C ASP A 22 -4.81 9.73 -6.51
N ASN A 23 -4.24 9.36 -7.66
CA ASN A 23 -3.13 10.13 -8.25
C ASN A 23 -3.56 11.52 -8.75
N ASN A 24 -4.81 11.93 -8.50
CA ASN A 24 -5.23 13.31 -8.60
C ASN A 24 -4.48 14.15 -7.54
N ASN A 25 -3.91 15.28 -7.96
CA ASN A 25 -3.36 16.35 -7.11
C ASN A 25 -1.96 16.16 -6.50
N LYS A 26 -0.93 16.07 -7.35
CA LYS A 26 0.28 16.86 -7.05
C LYS A 26 0.03 18.31 -7.42
N ILE A 27 -0.49 19.09 -6.47
CA ILE A 27 -0.59 20.55 -6.62
C ILE A 27 0.83 21.10 -6.57
N ASN A 28 1.36 21.49 -7.73
CA ASN A 28 2.61 22.22 -7.82
C ASN A 28 2.35 23.56 -8.53
N GLY A 29 1.42 24.35 -7.98
CA GLY A 29 0.96 25.61 -8.56
C GLY A 29 0.08 25.40 -9.80
N ASP A 30 -1.19 25.77 -9.71
CA ASP A 30 -2.18 26.03 -10.78
C ASP A 30 -2.36 25.05 -11.96
N GLU A 31 -1.66 23.92 -12.04
CA GLU A 31 -1.84 22.92 -13.10
C GLU A 31 -2.25 21.56 -12.52
N GLU A 32 -3.49 21.16 -12.80
CA GLU A 32 -3.96 19.77 -12.63
C GLU A 32 -3.18 18.88 -13.63
N ILE A 33 -2.22 18.10 -13.14
CA ILE A 33 -1.55 17.08 -13.96
C ILE A 33 -2.58 15.98 -14.23
N PRO A 34 -2.89 15.66 -15.51
CA PRO A 34 -3.89 14.66 -15.85
C PRO A 34 -3.51 13.28 -15.31
N ASN A 35 -4.52 12.52 -14.88
CA ASN A 35 -4.39 11.11 -14.51
C ASN A 35 -3.60 10.36 -15.57
N ASN A 36 -2.48 9.75 -15.17
CA ASN A 36 -1.72 8.87 -16.05
C ASN A 36 -2.46 7.52 -16.11
N PRO A 37 -3.08 7.14 -17.25
CA PRO A 37 -3.89 5.93 -17.33
C PRO A 37 -3.08 4.67 -16.98
N LEU A 38 -1.77 4.69 -17.22
CA LEU A 38 -0.89 3.59 -16.83
C LEU A 38 -0.79 3.45 -15.31
N GLU A 39 -0.65 4.55 -14.58
CA GLU A 39 -0.55 4.53 -13.11
C GLU A 39 -1.85 4.03 -12.47
N THR A 40 -3.01 4.44 -13.02
CA THR A 40 -4.32 3.93 -12.61
C THR A 40 -4.41 2.41 -12.80
N VAL A 41 -4.09 1.91 -13.99
CA VAL A 41 -4.15 0.45 -14.26
C VAL A 41 -3.14 -0.31 -13.40
N LEU A 42 -1.95 0.24 -13.16
CA LEU A 42 -0.97 -0.36 -12.24
C LEU A 42 -1.54 -0.46 -10.82
N PHE A 43 -2.12 0.63 -10.31
CA PHE A 43 -2.72 0.65 -8.99
C PHE A 43 -3.87 -0.36 -8.89
N GLU A 44 -4.77 -0.40 -9.87
CA GLU A 44 -5.91 -1.32 -9.89
C GLU A 44 -5.47 -2.79 -9.81
N ILE A 45 -4.50 -3.20 -10.64
CA ILE A 45 -4.01 -4.59 -10.63
C ILE A 45 -3.35 -4.93 -9.29
N LEU A 46 -2.48 -4.06 -8.77
CA LEU A 46 -1.81 -4.30 -7.49
C LEU A 46 -2.81 -4.30 -6.33
N ASN A 47 -3.83 -3.44 -6.40
CA ASN A 47 -4.87 -3.35 -5.39
C ASN A 47 -5.71 -4.64 -5.36
N ILE A 48 -6.14 -5.13 -6.51
CA ILE A 48 -6.93 -6.37 -6.64
C ILE A 48 -6.13 -7.60 -6.21
N GLU A 49 -4.87 -7.71 -6.62
CA GLU A 49 -4.10 -8.94 -6.40
C GLU A 49 -3.28 -9.00 -5.12
N ILE A 50 -3.08 -7.86 -4.45
CA ILE A 50 -2.21 -7.76 -3.27
C ILE A 50 -2.92 -7.06 -2.12
N ALA A 51 -3.32 -5.79 -2.27
CA ALA A 51 -3.84 -5.02 -1.14
C ALA A 51 -5.19 -5.55 -0.64
N ILE A 52 -6.19 -5.77 -1.51
CA ILE A 52 -7.49 -6.29 -1.12
C ILE A 52 -7.37 -7.64 -0.38
N PRO A 53 -6.67 -8.66 -0.91
CA PRO A 53 -6.46 -9.89 -0.17
C PRO A 53 -5.77 -9.68 1.18
N THR A 54 -4.76 -8.80 1.25
CA THR A 54 -4.06 -8.50 2.51
C THR A 54 -5.01 -7.87 3.53
N LEU A 55 -5.83 -6.90 3.12
CA LEU A 55 -6.84 -6.25 3.96
C LEU A 55 -7.89 -7.25 4.44
N GLN A 56 -8.36 -8.15 3.58
CA GLN A 56 -9.29 -9.23 3.97
C GLN A 56 -8.69 -10.15 5.04
N HIS A 57 -7.40 -10.48 4.92
CA HIS A 57 -6.71 -11.25 5.96
C HIS A 57 -6.58 -10.46 7.27
N ILE A 58 -6.29 -9.16 7.20
CA ILE A 58 -6.25 -8.28 8.38
C ILE A 58 -7.61 -8.25 9.09
N GLU A 59 -8.70 -8.04 8.35
CA GLU A 59 -10.06 -8.08 8.86
C GLU A 59 -10.40 -9.44 9.49
N SER A 60 -9.91 -10.54 8.92
CA SER A 60 -10.12 -11.87 9.51
C SER A 60 -9.41 -12.06 10.85
N ILE A 61 -8.32 -11.33 11.10
CA ILE A 61 -7.52 -11.39 12.34
C ILE A 61 -8.09 -10.43 13.40
N LEU A 62 -8.42 -9.21 12.99
CA LEU A 62 -8.79 -8.12 13.90
C LEU A 62 -10.31 -7.96 14.08
N GLY A 63 -11.12 -8.43 13.13
CA GLY A 63 -12.53 -8.07 13.03
C GLY A 63 -12.70 -6.66 12.45
N GLU A 64 -13.45 -5.81 13.13
CA GLU A 64 -13.51 -4.38 12.80
C GLU A 64 -12.19 -3.70 13.18
N SER A 65 -11.53 -3.07 12.20
CA SER A 65 -10.28 -2.33 12.41
C SER A 65 -10.32 -1.01 11.64
N ASP A 66 -9.61 0.00 12.13
CA ASP A 66 -9.40 1.27 11.42
C ASP A 66 -8.06 1.26 10.66
N VAL A 67 -7.60 0.07 10.27
CA VAL A 67 -6.37 -0.10 9.48
C VAL A 67 -6.49 0.65 8.17
N SER A 68 -5.51 1.51 7.88
CA SER A 68 -5.54 2.43 6.75
C SER A 68 -4.42 2.12 5.77
N PHE A 69 -4.77 1.59 4.60
CA PHE A 69 -3.89 1.40 3.47
C PHE A 69 -3.83 2.67 2.60
N CYS A 70 -2.62 3.16 2.33
CA CYS A 70 -2.40 4.39 1.57
C CYS A 70 -2.14 4.14 0.09
N GLY A 71 -1.39 3.08 -0.22
CA GLY A 71 -0.95 2.82 -1.57
C GLY A 71 0.33 2.00 -1.65
N PHE A 72 0.97 2.06 -2.82
CA PHE A 72 2.13 1.27 -3.15
C PHE A 72 3.36 2.14 -3.37
N LEU A 73 4.47 1.76 -2.76
CA LEU A 73 5.78 2.37 -3.00
C LEU A 73 6.63 1.45 -3.88
N LYS A 74 7.43 2.05 -4.76
CA LYS A 74 8.44 1.32 -5.51
C LYS A 74 9.40 0.63 -4.53
N SER A 75 9.64 -0.66 -4.75
CA SER A 75 10.63 -1.42 -3.97
C SER A 75 12.00 -1.35 -4.65
N ASP A 76 13.05 -1.41 -3.83
CA ASP A 76 14.41 -1.67 -4.29
C ASP A 76 14.62 -3.18 -4.59
N GLN A 77 13.71 -4.03 -4.12
CA GLN A 77 13.73 -5.46 -4.37
C GLN A 77 13.02 -5.79 -5.69
N LYS A 78 13.77 -6.40 -6.60
CA LYS A 78 13.25 -6.83 -7.89
C LYS A 78 12.09 -7.82 -7.71
N GLY A 79 10.99 -7.57 -8.41
CA GLY A 79 9.78 -8.39 -8.36
C GLY A 79 8.95 -8.16 -7.09
N SER A 80 9.18 -7.09 -6.35
CA SER A 80 8.37 -6.66 -5.22
C SER A 80 7.86 -5.22 -5.38
N VAL A 81 6.79 -4.92 -4.67
CA VAL A 81 6.29 -3.58 -4.37
C VAL A 81 6.09 -3.47 -2.87
N LYS A 82 6.23 -2.28 -2.30
CA LYS A 82 5.92 -2.05 -0.89
C LYS A 82 4.49 -1.57 -0.72
N LEU A 83 3.79 -2.08 0.28
CA LEU A 83 2.50 -1.57 0.74
C LEU A 83 2.76 -0.57 1.86
N LEU A 84 2.15 0.60 1.75
CA LEU A 84 2.22 1.66 2.76
C LEU A 84 0.90 1.69 3.56
N PHE A 85 1.01 1.60 4.88
CA PHE A 85 -0.09 1.77 5.82
C PHE A 85 0.17 3.00 6.69
N SER A 86 -0.88 3.79 6.95
CA SER A 86 -0.80 4.95 7.86
C SER A 86 -1.32 4.65 9.26
N ASN A 87 -2.07 3.56 9.42
CA ASN A 87 -2.57 3.08 10.69
C ASN A 87 -2.64 1.54 10.63
N PRO A 88 -1.79 0.79 11.33
CA PRO A 88 -0.56 1.27 11.96
C PRO A 88 0.41 1.84 10.91
N SER A 89 1.30 2.76 11.31
CA SER A 89 2.23 3.39 10.38
C SER A 89 3.38 2.44 10.02
N MET A 90 3.33 1.81 8.85
CA MET A 90 4.36 0.86 8.43
C MET A 90 4.45 0.65 6.92
N GLU A 91 5.57 0.08 6.48
CA GLU A 91 5.81 -0.38 5.11
C GLU A 91 6.10 -1.89 5.11
N LEU A 92 5.48 -2.62 4.18
CA LEU A 92 5.70 -4.07 4.03
C LEU A 92 5.96 -4.45 2.57
N GLU A 93 6.91 -5.35 2.36
CA GLU A 93 7.22 -5.86 1.03
C GLU A 93 6.20 -6.93 0.58
N SER A 94 5.68 -6.79 -0.63
CA SER A 94 4.69 -7.71 -1.21
C SER A 94 5.19 -9.15 -1.35
N ASN A 95 6.50 -9.37 -1.38
CA ASN A 95 7.09 -10.71 -1.46
C ASN A 95 6.94 -11.53 -0.17
N LEU A 96 6.56 -10.91 0.94
CA LEU A 96 6.23 -11.60 2.19
C LEU A 96 4.98 -12.49 2.07
N GLY A 97 4.12 -12.20 1.09
CA GLY A 97 2.83 -12.84 0.93
C GLY A 97 1.74 -12.21 1.82
N ASN A 98 0.50 -12.30 1.36
CA ASN A 98 -0.63 -11.55 1.93
C ASN A 98 -0.91 -11.92 3.39
N GLU A 99 -0.85 -13.21 3.73
CA GLU A 99 -1.06 -13.71 5.11
C GLU A 99 0.01 -13.18 6.06
N THR A 100 1.29 -13.35 5.71
CA THR A 100 2.41 -12.87 6.52
C THR A 100 2.36 -11.34 6.71
N MET A 101 1.99 -10.60 5.66
CA MET A 101 1.80 -9.15 5.78
C MET A 101 0.68 -8.81 6.74
N ALA A 102 -0.47 -9.48 6.60
CA ALA A 102 -1.63 -9.26 7.47
C ALA A 102 -1.31 -9.52 8.94
N GLU A 103 -0.59 -10.60 9.25
CA GLU A 103 -0.14 -10.90 10.62
C GLU A 103 0.75 -9.79 11.20
N GLN A 104 1.67 -9.25 10.39
CA GLN A 104 2.55 -8.16 10.83
C GLN A 104 1.80 -6.85 11.05
N VAL A 105 0.87 -6.50 10.16
CA VAL A 105 0.01 -5.32 10.33
C VAL A 105 -0.85 -5.48 11.58
N ALA A 106 -1.55 -6.60 11.74
CA ALA A 106 -2.42 -6.85 12.89
C ALA A 106 -1.64 -6.82 14.22
N LYS A 107 -0.46 -7.44 14.26
CA LYS A 107 0.40 -7.40 15.45
C LYS A 107 0.84 -5.97 15.79
N THR A 108 1.23 -5.19 14.78
CA THR A 108 1.70 -3.81 14.98
C THR A 108 0.55 -2.93 15.46
N TYR A 109 -0.61 -3.05 14.84
CA TYR A 109 -1.86 -2.38 15.22
C TYR A 109 -2.23 -2.61 16.69
N ILE A 110 -2.29 -3.87 17.13
CA ILE A 110 -2.62 -4.23 18.52
C ILE A 110 -1.59 -3.68 19.51
N ASN A 111 -0.32 -3.60 19.13
CA ASN A 111 0.72 -3.07 20.01
C ASN A 111 0.62 -1.55 20.16
N GLU A 112 0.34 -0.83 19.07
CA GLU A 112 0.12 0.63 19.11
C GLU A 112 -1.14 1.01 19.91
N GLU A 113 -2.19 0.19 19.92
CA GLU A 113 -3.35 0.41 20.80
C GLU A 113 -3.02 0.20 22.30
N LYS A 114 -2.11 -0.72 22.61
CA LYS A 114 -1.72 -1.06 23.99
C LYS A 114 -0.72 -0.08 24.60
N GLU A 115 0.07 0.58 23.76
CA GLU A 115 0.92 1.69 24.20
C GLU A 115 0.16 3.00 24.01
N PRO A 116 -0.52 3.54 25.04
CA PRO A 116 -1.14 4.86 24.90
C PRO A 116 -0.04 5.81 24.45
N LYS A 117 -0.25 6.50 23.33
CA LYS A 117 0.61 7.59 22.85
C LYS A 117 0.97 8.44 24.05
N LEU A 118 2.18 8.24 24.60
CA LEU A 118 2.65 8.97 25.75
C LEU A 118 2.56 10.44 25.36
N ALA A 119 1.63 11.13 26.02
CA ALA A 119 1.27 12.49 25.75
C ALA A 119 2.54 13.34 25.69
N LEU A 120 2.90 13.80 24.49
CA LEU A 120 3.83 14.90 24.34
C LEU A 120 3.01 16.18 24.51
N THR A 121 2.88 16.58 25.78
CA THR A 121 2.58 17.94 26.23
C THR A 121 3.69 18.90 25.85
#